data_AF-A0A975I3D3-F1
#
_entry.id   AF-A0A975I3D3-F1
#
_cell.length_a   1.000
_cell.length_b   1.000
_cell.length_c   1.000
_cell.angle_alpha   90.00
_cell.angle_beta   90.00
_cell.angle_gamma   90.00
#
_symmetry.space_group_name_H-M   'P 1'
#
loop_
_entity.id
_entity.type
_entity.pdbx_description
1 polymer ?
#
loop_
_entity_poly.entity_id
_entity_poly.type
_entity_poly.pdbx_seq_one_letter_code
_entity_poly.pdbx_strand_id
1 'polypeptide(L)'
;MAREISCERIRPTPQGKRDPVSRLRSVPHRQPFVRAVIISAMHYMGIIAAATTLTVYLFQPSPLATKVLVATLGYTAATWLVAFFKRRNTHCPLCKGTPLINSGALPHKKAFRLYPFNQGVSATLSIIATQKFRCMYCGTGFDILKEPSHLRGKEAQGYSYENTYSADEKP
;
A
#
# COMPACT_ATOMS: atom_id res chain seq x y z
N MET A 1 23.25 0.97 28.67
CA MET A 1 23.98 1.12 27.38
C MET A 1 23.03 1.68 26.33
N ALA A 2 22.92 3.01 26.28
CA ALA A 2 22.13 3.70 25.26
C ALA A 2 22.96 3.76 23.97
N ARG A 3 22.53 3.08 22.91
CA ARG A 3 23.12 3.26 21.58
C ARG A 3 22.65 4.62 21.07
N GLU A 4 23.55 5.58 21.00
CA GLU A 4 23.35 6.82 20.25
C GLU A 4 22.98 6.44 18.82
N ILE A 5 21.69 6.56 18.48
CA ILE A 5 21.22 6.53 17.11
C ILE A 5 21.69 7.85 16.53
N SER A 6 22.94 7.86 16.05
CA SER A 6 23.48 8.97 15.28
C SER A 6 22.56 9.16 14.08
N CYS A 7 21.66 10.15 14.21
CA CYS A 7 20.78 10.59 13.15
C CYS A 7 21.68 11.25 12.13
N GLU A 8 22.30 10.42 11.29
CA GLU A 8 23.22 10.85 10.26
C GLU A 8 22.44 11.80 9.34
N ARG A 9 22.69 13.09 9.56
CA ARG A 9 22.06 14.23 8.92
C ARG A 9 22.15 13.98 7.42
N ILE A 10 21.02 13.56 6.82
CA ILE A 10 20.89 13.34 5.38
C ILE A 10 21.28 14.66 4.72
N ARG A 11 22.52 14.75 4.24
CA ARG A 11 22.95 15.92 3.47
C ARG A 11 22.06 15.93 2.22
N PRO A 12 21.34 17.03 1.94
CA PRO A 12 20.58 17.12 0.71
C PRO A 12 21.56 16.91 -0.44
N THR A 13 21.36 15.84 -1.21
CA THR A 13 22.17 15.58 -2.40
C THR A 13 21.99 16.75 -3.37
N PRO A 14 23.07 17.25 -3.99
CA PRO A 14 23.00 18.36 -4.92
C PRO A 14 21.95 18.09 -6.01
N GLN A 15 20.96 18.96 -6.06
CA GLN A 15 19.85 18.95 -7.01
C GLN A 15 20.41 19.19 -8.42
N GLY A 16 20.74 18.13 -9.17
CA GLY A 16 21.47 18.32 -10.43
C GLY A 16 21.06 17.47 -11.63
N LYS A 17 20.32 16.37 -11.44
CA LYS A 17 19.70 15.60 -12.54
C LYS A 17 18.38 15.06 -12.03
N ARG A 18 17.26 15.50 -12.62
CA ARG A 18 15.98 14.80 -12.41
C ARG A 18 16.20 13.38 -12.91
N ASP A 19 16.29 12.42 -11.99
CA ASP A 19 16.24 11.00 -12.35
C ASP A 19 15.08 10.85 -13.34
N PRO A 20 15.30 10.29 -14.55
CA PRO A 20 14.23 10.11 -15.52
C PRO A 20 13.08 9.44 -14.79
N VAL A 21 11.90 10.08 -14.81
CA VAL A 21 10.72 9.70 -14.02
C VAL A 21 10.56 8.19 -14.12
N SER A 22 10.93 7.48 -13.05
CA SER A 22 10.99 6.03 -13.09
C SER A 22 9.57 5.53 -13.32
N ARG A 23 9.31 5.07 -14.55
CA ARG A 23 7.97 4.68 -15.00
C ARG A 23 7.44 3.61 -14.04
N LEU A 24 6.31 3.90 -13.40
CA LEU A 24 5.68 2.97 -12.47
C LEU A 24 5.32 1.68 -13.23
N ARG A 25 5.66 0.55 -12.62
CA ARG A 25 5.39 -0.78 -13.19
C ARG A 25 3.99 -1.24 -12.78
N SER A 26 3.31 -1.96 -13.68
CA SER A 26 2.07 -2.65 -13.34
C SER A 26 2.36 -3.83 -12.41
N VAL A 27 1.46 -4.13 -11.49
CA VAL A 27 1.56 -5.32 -10.64
C VAL A 27 0.93 -6.52 -11.39
N PRO A 28 1.63 -7.65 -11.56
CA PRO A 28 1.07 -8.82 -12.27
C PRO A 28 -0.21 -9.37 -11.64
N HIS A 29 -0.29 -9.39 -10.31
CA HIS A 29 -1.47 -9.84 -9.55
C HIS A 29 -1.91 -8.77 -8.55
N ARG A 30 -2.93 -7.98 -8.91
CA ARG A 30 -3.44 -6.88 -8.07
C ARG A 30 -4.25 -7.35 -6.84
N GLN A 31 -4.89 -8.51 -6.93
CA GLN A 31 -5.82 -9.03 -5.92
C GLN A 31 -5.25 -9.12 -4.49
N PRO A 32 -4.04 -9.66 -4.24
CA PRO A 32 -3.49 -9.72 -2.89
C PRO A 32 -3.28 -8.32 -2.29
N PHE A 33 -2.85 -7.35 -3.09
CA PHE A 33 -2.67 -5.96 -2.64
C PHE A 33 -4.00 -5.31 -2.29
N VAL A 34 -5.01 -5.43 -3.17
CA VAL A 34 -6.35 -4.87 -2.93
C VAL A 34 -6.95 -5.43 -1.64
N ARG A 35 -6.92 -6.76 -1.46
CA ARG A 35 -7.43 -7.40 -0.24
C ARG A 35 -6.69 -6.92 1.01
N ALA A 36 -5.36 -6.85 0.97
CA ALA A 36 -4.57 -6.38 2.11
C ALA A 36 -4.87 -4.91 2.46
N VAL A 37 -5.07 -4.07 1.45
CA VAL A 37 -5.36 -2.64 1.62
C VAL A 37 -6.76 -2.43 2.20
N ILE A 38 -7.79 -3.12 1.69
CA ILE A 38 -9.16 -3.01 2.21
C ILE A 38 -9.20 -3.39 3.69
N ILE A 39 -8.62 -4.55 4.05
CA ILE A 39 -8.59 -4.99 5.45
C ILE A 39 -7.77 -4.03 6.33
N SER A 40 -6.67 -3.47 5.80
CA SER A 40 -5.89 -2.46 6.54
C SER A 40 -6.68 -1.16 6.74
N ALA A 41 -7.48 -0.73 5.76
CA ALA A 41 -8.33 0.44 5.88
C ALA A 41 -9.42 0.23 6.95
N MET A 42 -10.06 -0.94 6.97
CA MET A 42 -11.00 -1.31 8.03
C MET A 42 -10.35 -1.26 9.42
N HIS A 43 -9.12 -1.78 9.55
CA HIS A 43 -8.37 -1.71 10.79
C HIS A 43 -8.07 -0.26 11.22
N TYR A 44 -7.68 0.62 10.28
CA TYR A 44 -7.47 2.05 10.60
C TYR A 44 -8.74 2.75 11.05
N MET A 45 -9.89 2.46 10.43
CA MET A 45 -11.19 2.94 10.91
C MET A 45 -11.51 2.42 12.32
N GLY A 46 -11.17 1.16 12.61
CA GLY A 46 -11.27 0.59 13.95
C GLY A 46 -10.44 1.34 14.98
N ILE A 47 -9.17 1.67 14.67
CA ILE A 47 -8.32 2.48 15.56
C ILE A 47 -8.93 3.86 15.83
N ILE A 48 -9.42 4.54 14.79
CA ILE A 48 -10.07 5.85 14.94
C ILE A 48 -11.30 5.72 15.84
N ALA A 49 -12.16 4.73 15.58
CA ALA A 49 -13.34 4.48 16.40
C ALA A 49 -12.99 4.18 17.86
N ALA A 50 -11.98 3.33 18.11
CA ALA A 50 -11.51 3.01 19.46
C ALA A 50 -10.92 4.23 20.19
N ALA A 51 -10.20 5.09 19.48
CA ALA A 51 -9.70 6.35 20.04
C ALA A 51 -10.85 7.29 20.41
N THR A 52 -11.85 7.45 19.53
CA THR A 52 -13.04 8.27 19.81
C THR A 52 -13.85 7.73 20.98
N THR A 53 -14.10 6.42 21.05
CA THR A 53 -14.87 5.82 22.15
C THR A 53 -14.11 5.89 23.48
N LEU A 54 -12.79 5.77 23.45
CA LEU A 54 -11.93 6.00 24.61
C LEU A 54 -12.06 7.45 25.10
N THR A 55 -12.01 8.43 24.20
CA THR A 55 -12.24 9.84 24.57
C THR A 55 -13.59 10.04 25.23
N VAL A 56 -14.69 9.53 24.64
CA VAL A 56 -16.03 9.63 25.23
C VAL A 56 -16.08 8.96 26.61
N TYR A 57 -15.48 7.78 26.77
CA TYR A 57 -15.43 7.07 28.04
C TYR A 57 -14.71 7.87 29.13
N LEU A 58 -13.61 8.57 28.79
CA LEU A 58 -12.85 9.39 29.73
C LEU A 58 -13.64 10.63 30.21
N PHE A 59 -14.49 11.20 29.36
CA PHE A 59 -15.32 12.35 29.74
C PHE A 59 -16.64 11.96 30.41
N GLN A 60 -17.23 10.82 30.04
CA GLN A 60 -18.55 10.37 30.50
C GLN A 60 -18.55 8.85 30.71
N PRO A 61 -18.00 8.37 31.83
CA PRO A 61 -17.98 6.94 32.12
C PRO A 61 -19.42 6.46 32.33
N SER A 62 -19.90 5.63 31.40
CA SER A 62 -21.23 5.01 31.47
C SER A 62 -21.13 3.52 31.10
N PRO A 63 -22.05 2.67 31.59
CA PRO A 63 -22.06 1.25 31.24
C PRO A 63 -22.14 1.00 29.72
N LEU A 64 -22.81 1.89 28.99
CA LEU A 64 -22.87 1.84 27.53
C LEU A 64 -21.51 2.17 26.90
N ALA A 65 -20.85 3.25 27.33
CA ALA A 65 -19.53 3.63 26.84
C ALA A 65 -18.51 2.52 27.05
N THR A 66 -18.52 1.83 28.20
CA THR A 66 -17.66 0.66 28.46
C THR A 66 -17.90 -0.46 27.46
N LYS A 67 -19.17 -0.83 27.20
CA LYS A 67 -19.51 -1.89 26.24
C LYS A 67 -19.05 -1.55 24.83
N VAL A 68 -19.27 -0.30 24.40
CA VAL A 68 -18.86 0.18 23.07
C VAL A 68 -17.33 0.22 22.97
N LEU A 69 -16.63 0.69 24.01
CA LEU A 69 -15.17 0.69 24.05
C LEU A 69 -14.62 -0.74 23.91
N VAL A 70 -15.11 -1.68 24.71
CA VAL A 70 -14.69 -3.10 24.64
C VAL A 70 -14.96 -3.68 23.25
N ALA A 71 -16.13 -3.41 22.66
CA ALA A 71 -16.47 -3.88 21.32
C ALA A 71 -15.53 -3.30 20.24
N THR A 72 -15.23 -1.99 20.29
CA THR A 72 -14.32 -1.35 19.33
C THR A 72 -12.87 -1.82 19.50
N LEU A 73 -12.41 -2.08 20.72
CA LEU A 73 -11.09 -2.68 20.97
C LEU A 73 -11.01 -4.11 20.42
N GLY A 74 -12.04 -4.94 20.66
CA GLY A 74 -12.13 -6.29 20.12
C GLY A 74 -12.12 -6.30 18.58
N TYR A 75 -12.92 -5.44 17.95
CA TYR A 75 -12.92 -5.24 16.50
C TYR A 75 -11.55 -4.82 15.97
N THR A 76 -10.90 -3.88 16.64
CA THR A 76 -9.58 -3.37 16.25
C THR A 76 -8.51 -4.47 16.31
N ALA A 77 -8.52 -5.30 17.38
CA ALA A 77 -7.60 -6.42 17.53
C ALA A 77 -7.84 -7.51 16.46
N ALA A 78 -9.10 -7.85 16.20
CA ALA A 78 -9.45 -8.85 15.18
C ALA A 78 -9.04 -8.39 13.77
N THR A 79 -9.39 -7.15 13.39
CA THR A 79 -9.01 -6.58 12.09
C THR A 79 -7.50 -6.40 11.95
N TRP A 80 -6.79 -6.04 13.03
CA TRP A 80 -5.33 -5.98 13.05
C TRP A 80 -4.70 -7.33 12.69
N LEU A 81 -5.18 -8.42 13.30
CA LEU A 81 -4.66 -9.76 13.08
C LEU A 81 -4.87 -10.20 11.62
N VAL A 82 -6.08 -10.00 11.07
CA VAL A 82 -6.35 -10.31 9.66
C VAL A 82 -5.51 -9.44 8.73
N ALA A 83 -5.40 -8.14 9.01
CA ALA A 83 -4.58 -7.21 8.23
C ALA A 83 -3.09 -7.63 8.24
N PHE A 84 -2.59 -8.11 9.37
CA PHE A 84 -1.22 -8.59 9.50
C PHE A 84 -0.94 -9.75 8.55
N PHE A 85 -1.77 -10.80 8.57
CA PHE A 85 -1.58 -11.96 7.69
C PHE A 85 -1.77 -11.61 6.21
N LYS A 86 -2.76 -10.77 5.87
CA LYS A 86 -2.95 -10.33 4.48
C LYS A 86 -1.76 -9.52 3.97
N ARG A 87 -1.20 -8.61 4.78
CA ARG A 87 0.02 -7.85 4.43
C ARG A 87 1.25 -8.76 4.31
N ARG A 88 1.40 -9.77 5.18
CA ARG A 88 2.51 -10.73 5.12
C ARG A 88 2.49 -11.58 3.85
N ASN A 89 1.30 -11.86 3.30
CA ASN A 89 1.13 -12.59 2.04
C ASN A 89 1.22 -11.70 0.79
N THR A 90 1.43 -10.39 0.94
CA THR A 90 1.70 -9.50 -0.21
C THR A 90 3.19 -9.45 -0.49
N HIS A 91 3.60 -9.93 -1.66
CA HIS A 91 5.00 -9.97 -2.07
C HIS A 91 5.25 -9.04 -3.26
N CYS A 92 6.40 -8.39 -3.25
CA CYS A 92 6.90 -7.64 -4.39
C CYS A 92 7.17 -8.62 -5.55
N PRO A 93 6.68 -8.36 -6.78
CA PRO A 93 6.87 -9.28 -7.90
C PRO A 93 8.35 -9.44 -8.28
N LEU A 94 9.19 -8.43 -8.01
CA LEU A 94 10.62 -8.41 -8.35
C LEU A 94 11.47 -9.09 -7.28
N CYS A 95 11.49 -8.54 -6.06
CA CYS A 95 12.40 -8.99 -5.01
C CYS A 95 11.78 -9.96 -4.00
N LYS A 96 10.50 -10.33 -4.17
CA LYS A 96 9.70 -11.21 -3.28
C LYS A 96 9.59 -10.76 -1.81
N GLY A 97 10.23 -9.67 -1.41
CA GLY A 97 10.04 -9.04 -0.11
C GLY A 97 8.62 -8.51 0.07
N THR A 98 8.18 -8.33 1.31
CA THR A 98 6.81 -7.96 1.67
C THR A 98 6.65 -6.44 1.84
N PRO A 99 6.20 -5.69 0.82
CA PRO A 99 6.30 -4.22 0.83
C PRO A 99 5.36 -3.54 1.85
N LEU A 100 4.39 -4.25 2.42
CA LEU A 100 3.41 -3.70 3.37
C LEU A 100 3.74 -4.00 4.84
N ILE A 101 4.79 -4.77 5.11
CA ILE A 101 5.25 -5.10 6.46
C ILE A 101 6.77 -4.96 6.53
N ASN A 102 7.26 -4.34 7.59
CA ASN A 102 8.69 -4.20 7.80
C ASN A 102 9.25 -5.56 8.26
N SER A 103 10.11 -6.19 7.46
CA SER A 103 10.78 -7.44 7.82
C SER A 103 12.09 -7.23 8.59
N GLY A 104 12.45 -5.97 8.89
CA GLY A 104 13.72 -5.60 9.51
C GLY A 104 14.89 -5.52 8.54
N ALA A 105 14.70 -5.86 7.26
CA ALA A 105 15.74 -5.70 6.25
C ALA A 105 16.01 -4.20 5.98
N LEU A 106 17.25 -3.88 5.63
CA LEU A 106 17.67 -2.50 5.40
C LEU A 106 16.83 -1.90 4.25
N PRO A 107 16.14 -0.77 4.50
CA PRO A 107 15.29 -0.19 3.49
C PRO A 107 16.09 0.52 2.41
N HIS A 108 15.60 0.45 1.18
CA HIS A 108 16.18 1.12 0.04
C HIS A 108 16.17 2.64 0.23
N LYS A 109 17.24 3.33 -0.20
CA LYS A 109 17.38 4.80 -0.08
C LYS A 109 16.24 5.59 -0.75
N LYS A 110 15.61 4.99 -1.78
CA LYS A 110 14.45 5.57 -2.50
C LYS A 110 13.10 5.29 -1.82
N ALA A 111 13.05 4.48 -0.76
CA ALA A 111 11.81 4.17 -0.06
C ALA A 111 11.34 5.38 0.74
N PHE A 112 10.08 5.74 0.60
CA PHE A 112 9.49 6.85 1.34
C PHE A 112 8.96 6.39 2.70
N ARG A 113 9.17 7.21 3.73
CA ARG A 113 8.62 7.01 5.06
C ARG A 113 7.91 8.29 5.49
N LEU A 114 6.62 8.18 5.81
CA LEU A 114 5.86 9.25 6.43
C LEU A 114 6.09 9.17 7.95
N TYR A 115 6.85 10.09 8.53
CA TYR A 115 7.01 10.18 9.98
C TYR A 115 5.68 10.63 10.62
N PRO A 116 5.22 10.03 11.74
CA PRO A 116 5.91 9.08 12.63
C PRO A 116 5.76 7.59 12.26
N PHE A 117 5.07 7.27 11.16
CA PHE A 117 4.76 5.90 10.80
C PHE A 117 5.98 5.09 10.31
N ASN A 118 5.85 3.77 10.34
CA ASN A 118 6.81 2.87 9.71
C ASN A 118 6.61 2.82 8.19
N GLN A 119 7.58 2.25 7.47
CA GLN A 119 7.56 2.22 6.00
C GLN A 119 6.43 1.37 5.43
N GLY A 120 6.08 0.25 6.08
CA GLY A 120 4.97 -0.60 5.66
C GLY A 120 3.64 0.14 5.74
N VAL A 121 3.39 0.83 6.85
CA VAL A 121 2.22 1.71 7.04
C VAL A 121 2.23 2.85 6.03
N SER A 122 3.38 3.49 5.81
CA SER A 122 3.52 4.56 4.80
C SER A 122 3.18 4.05 3.39
N ALA A 123 3.63 2.85 3.03
CA ALA A 123 3.30 2.22 1.75
C ALA A 123 1.80 1.90 1.65
N THR A 124 1.20 1.34 2.71
CA THR A 124 -0.25 1.09 2.76
C THR A 124 -1.06 2.39 2.59
N LEU A 125 -0.70 3.46 3.31
CA LEU A 125 -1.36 4.76 3.18
C LEU A 125 -1.19 5.36 1.79
N SER A 126 0.00 5.23 1.19
CA SER A 126 0.25 5.64 -0.19
C SER A 126 -0.65 4.91 -1.17
N ILE A 127 -0.89 3.60 -0.97
CA ILE A 127 -1.82 2.83 -1.81
C ILE A 127 -3.26 3.30 -1.61
N ILE A 128 -3.69 3.54 -0.37
CA ILE A 128 -5.05 4.02 -0.09
C ILE A 128 -5.27 5.38 -0.76
N ALA A 129 -4.30 6.30 -0.66
CA ALA A 129 -4.44 7.66 -1.15
C ALA A 129 -4.23 7.80 -2.67
N THR A 130 -3.27 7.07 -3.24
CA THR A 130 -2.81 7.29 -4.63
C THR A 130 -2.81 6.04 -5.50
N GLN A 131 -3.14 4.87 -4.92
CA GLN A 131 -3.07 3.55 -5.57
C GLN A 131 -1.69 3.19 -6.11
N LYS A 132 -0.66 3.90 -5.64
CA LYS A 132 0.74 3.72 -6.00
C LYS A 132 1.55 3.41 -4.76
N PHE A 133 2.57 2.57 -4.92
CA PHE A 133 3.53 2.32 -3.86
C PHE A 133 4.93 2.11 -4.41
N ARG A 134 5.91 2.24 -3.52
CA ARG A 134 7.29 1.89 -3.82
C ARG A 134 7.71 0.78 -2.88
N CYS A 135 8.26 -0.31 -3.42
CA CYS A 135 8.73 -1.41 -2.59
C CYS A 135 9.88 -0.92 -1.70
N MET A 136 9.78 -1.17 -0.39
CA MET A 136 10.79 -0.70 0.57
C MET A 136 12.16 -1.38 0.40
N TYR A 137 12.23 -2.58 -0.21
CA TYR A 137 13.47 -3.34 -0.34
C TYR A 137 14.21 -3.07 -1.65
N CYS A 138 13.52 -3.13 -2.80
CA CYS A 138 14.15 -2.89 -4.11
C CYS A 138 13.98 -1.46 -4.63
N GLY A 139 13.20 -0.61 -3.94
CA GLY A 139 12.96 0.78 -4.36
C GLY A 139 12.16 0.96 -5.64
N THR A 140 11.64 -0.11 -6.25
CA THR A 140 10.85 -0.04 -7.49
C THR A 140 9.44 0.48 -7.20
N GLY A 141 8.97 1.41 -8.04
CA GLY A 141 7.61 1.97 -7.97
C GLY A 141 6.61 1.13 -8.76
N PHE A 142 5.44 0.92 -8.17
CA PHE A 142 4.33 0.17 -8.73
C PHE A 142 3.06 1.01 -8.70
N ASP A 143 2.22 0.79 -9.71
CA ASP A 143 0.89 1.35 -9.82
C ASP A 143 -0.10 0.18 -9.91
N ILE A 144 -1.07 0.16 -8.99
CA ILE A 144 -2.03 -0.94 -8.84
C ILE A 144 -3.16 -0.81 -9.88
N LEU A 145 -3.47 0.41 -10.32
CA LEU A 145 -4.46 0.63 -11.37
C LEU A 145 -3.90 0.37 -12.77
N LYS A 146 -2.59 0.45 -12.94
CA LYS A 146 -1.97 0.27 -14.24
C LYS A 146 -2.19 -1.16 -14.75
N GLU A 147 -2.79 -1.25 -15.92
CA GLU A 147 -3.06 -2.52 -16.57
C GLU A 147 -1.77 -3.30 -16.87
N PRO A 148 -1.74 -4.62 -16.62
CA PRO A 148 -0.62 -5.47 -17.00
C PRO A 148 -0.32 -5.38 -18.51
N SER A 149 0.97 -5.26 -18.85
CA SER A 149 1.41 -5.11 -20.24
C SER A 149 0.98 -6.23 -21.18
N HIS A 150 0.75 -7.45 -20.66
CA HIS A 150 0.31 -8.59 -21.47
C HIS A 150 -1.17 -8.50 -21.91
N LEU A 151 -1.99 -7.72 -21.20
CA LEU A 151 -3.39 -7.48 -21.60
C LEU A 151 -3.47 -6.39 -22.67
N ARG A 152 -2.61 -5.37 -22.58
CA ARG A 152 -2.55 -4.24 -23.50
C ARG A 152 -2.32 -4.63 -24.97
N GLY A 153 -1.66 -5.76 -25.23
CA GLY A 153 -1.43 -6.25 -26.60
C GLY A 153 -2.69 -6.81 -27.28
N LYS A 154 -3.66 -7.31 -26.52
CA LYS A 154 -4.86 -7.94 -27.07
C LYS A 154 -5.88 -6.93 -27.60
N GLU A 155 -6.04 -5.78 -26.94
CA GLU A 155 -6.90 -4.71 -27.45
C GLU A 155 -6.34 -4.10 -28.74
N ALA A 156 -5.02 -3.93 -28.83
CA ALA A 156 -4.38 -3.44 -30.05
C ALA A 156 -4.50 -4.44 -31.22
N GLN A 157 -4.52 -5.76 -30.94
CA GLN A 157 -4.73 -6.79 -31.96
C GLN A 157 -6.20 -6.94 -32.37
N GLY A 158 -7.16 -6.76 -31.45
CA GLY A 158 -8.59 -6.80 -31.77
C GLY A 158 -9.04 -5.70 -32.74
N TYR A 159 -8.57 -4.46 -32.53
CA TYR A 159 -8.84 -3.35 -33.46
C TYR A 159 -8.23 -3.55 -34.85
N SER A 160 -7.17 -4.36 -34.97
CA SER A 160 -6.50 -4.58 -36.26
C SER A 160 -7.13 -5.69 -37.10
N TYR A 161 -7.98 -6.56 -36.53
CA TYR A 161 -8.60 -7.67 -37.26
C TYR A 161 -10.03 -7.33 -37.73
N GLU A 162 -10.73 -6.44 -37.01
CA GLU A 162 -12.11 -6.06 -37.37
C GLU A 162 -12.17 -5.13 -38.60
N ASN A 163 -11.08 -4.41 -38.90
CA ASN A 163 -11.02 -3.49 -40.04
C ASN A 163 -10.63 -4.15 -41.37
N THR A 164 -10.15 -5.40 -41.36
CA THR A 164 -9.72 -6.11 -42.57
C THR A 164 -10.81 -6.96 -43.20
N TYR A 165 -11.91 -7.23 -42.50
CA TYR A 165 -13.02 -8.06 -43.02
C TYR A 165 -14.19 -7.27 -43.63
N SER A 166 -14.19 -5.94 -43.55
CA SER A 166 -15.26 -5.10 -44.14
C SER A 166 -14.90 -4.50 -45.50
N ALA A 167 -13.82 -4.94 -46.15
CA ALA A 167 -13.38 -4.38 -47.43
C ALA A 167 -13.79 -5.19 -48.68
N ASP A 168 -14.32 -6.42 -48.52
CA ASP A 168 -14.59 -7.36 -49.63
C ASP A 168 -16.09 -7.65 -49.84
N GLU A 169 -16.97 -6.69 -49.60
CA GLU A 169 -18.38 -6.80 -49.98
C GLU A 169 -18.76 -5.64 -50.92
N LYS A 170 -18.42 -5.81 -52.20
CA LYS A 170 -18.95 -4.99 -53.29
C LYS A 170 -19.58 -5.90 -54.34
N PRO A 171 -20.88 -5.72 -54.68
CA PRO A 171 -21.58 -6.50 -55.70
C PRO A 171 -21.07 -6.21 -57.12
#